data_AF-A0A820E531-F1
#
_entry.id   AF-A0A820E531-F1
#
_cell.length_a   1.000
_cell.length_b   1.000
_cell.length_c   1.000
_cell.angle_alpha   90.00
_cell.angle_beta   90.00
_cell.angle_gamma   90.00
#
_symmetry.space_group_name_H-M   'P 1'
#
loop_
_entity.id
_entity.type
_entity.pdbx_description
1 polymer ?
#
loop_
_entity_poly.entity_id
_entity_poly.type
_entity_poly.pdbx_seq_one_letter_code
_entity_poly.pdbx_strand_id
1 'polypeptide(L)'
;MADNINTTITPSTHTKETSIPILSDNRKPCALDWAESSWIRWIYVILWSWLNPILNIGYKRELTTDDLYDVSSNDECGLFLKKLETMLEKHESMGTFKIIIKVFSKECFLVGLILFPYIAVKIAQPLLLKQIVLTIHDSNIAS
;
A
#
# COMPACT_ATOMS: atom_id res chain seq x y z
N MET A 1 34.99 49.04 -42.50
CA MET A 1 34.60 47.80 -43.20
C MET A 1 34.03 46.89 -42.12
N ALA A 2 32.72 46.93 -42.00
CA ALA A 2 31.94 46.15 -41.05
C ALA A 2 31.44 44.91 -41.77
N ASP A 3 31.40 43.77 -41.09
CA ASP A 3 30.49 42.68 -41.42
C ASP A 3 30.03 42.03 -40.11
N ASN A 4 28.72 42.13 -39.88
CA ASN A 4 27.96 41.43 -38.85
C ASN A 4 27.73 39.99 -39.33
N ILE A 5 27.61 39.01 -38.41
CA ILE A 5 26.69 37.86 -38.56
C ILE A 5 26.17 37.40 -37.19
N ASN A 6 24.96 37.85 -36.88
CA ASN A 6 23.80 37.16 -36.29
C ASN A 6 23.94 36.07 -35.20
N THR A 7 23.28 36.40 -34.08
CA THR A 7 22.64 35.54 -33.08
C THR A 7 21.86 34.35 -33.66
N THR A 8 22.01 33.16 -33.07
CA THR A 8 20.94 32.15 -33.01
C THR A 8 21.03 31.40 -31.68
N ILE A 9 20.15 31.77 -30.75
CA ILE A 9 19.78 30.98 -29.58
C ILE A 9 18.56 30.15 -30.01
N THR A 10 18.62 28.82 -29.92
CA THR A 10 17.52 27.85 -29.70
C THR A 10 18.15 26.44 -29.60
N PRO A 11 17.44 25.38 -29.17
CA PRO A 11 16.90 25.14 -27.83
C PRO A 11 17.29 23.73 -27.29
N SER A 12 17.09 23.53 -25.99
CA SER A 12 16.97 22.26 -25.26
C SER A 12 17.12 20.96 -26.09
N THR A 13 18.29 20.34 -26.05
CA THR A 13 18.42 18.94 -26.44
C THR A 13 17.94 18.08 -25.28
N HIS A 14 16.71 17.58 -25.41
CA HIS A 14 16.15 16.51 -24.60
C HIS A 14 17.23 15.44 -24.36
N THR A 15 17.60 15.27 -23.09
CA THR A 15 18.22 14.05 -22.59
C THR A 15 17.32 12.90 -22.99
N LYS A 16 17.71 12.19 -24.05
CA LYS A 16 17.14 10.90 -24.41
C LYS A 16 17.50 9.97 -23.27
N GLU A 17 16.60 9.86 -22.30
CA GLU A 17 16.61 8.74 -21.36
C GLU A 17 16.61 7.49 -22.23
N THR A 18 17.78 6.87 -22.26
CA THR A 18 17.99 5.55 -22.81
C THR A 18 17.06 4.66 -22.01
N SER A 19 15.89 4.39 -22.58
CA SER A 19 14.95 3.40 -22.11
C SER A 19 15.71 2.09 -22.21
N ILE A 20 16.34 1.70 -21.10
CA ILE A 20 16.86 0.36 -20.89
C ILE A 20 15.69 -0.55 -21.29
N PRO A 21 15.88 -1.49 -22.22
CA PRO A 21 14.81 -2.43 -22.56
C PRO A 21 14.45 -3.11 -21.24
N ILE A 22 13.25 -2.82 -20.74
CA ILE A 22 12.67 -3.46 -19.57
C ILE A 22 12.73 -4.94 -19.93
N LEU A 23 13.67 -5.64 -19.27
CA LEU A 23 13.83 -7.08 -19.35
C LEU A 23 12.42 -7.65 -19.29
N SER A 24 11.98 -8.35 -20.35
CA SER A 24 10.62 -8.89 -20.42
C SER A 24 10.46 -9.82 -19.23
N ASP A 25 9.87 -9.26 -18.20
CA ASP A 25 9.87 -9.84 -16.89
C ASP A 25 8.86 -10.98 -16.92
N ASN A 26 9.34 -12.21 -17.02
CA ASN A 26 8.50 -13.40 -16.90
C ASN A 26 8.15 -13.65 -15.42
N ARG A 27 8.07 -12.59 -14.61
CA ARG A 27 7.53 -12.67 -13.26
C ARG A 27 6.04 -12.98 -13.34
N LYS A 28 5.61 -13.86 -12.44
CA LYS A 28 4.22 -14.26 -12.37
C LYS A 28 3.39 -13.06 -11.92
N PRO A 29 2.20 -12.83 -12.50
CA PRO A 29 1.29 -11.80 -12.03
C PRO A 29 1.01 -12.00 -10.54
N CYS A 30 0.74 -10.92 -9.83
CA CYS A 30 0.53 -10.99 -8.40
C CYS A 30 -0.56 -12.01 -8.10
N ALA A 31 -0.27 -12.99 -7.23
CA ALA A 31 -1.23 -14.02 -6.84
C ALA A 31 -2.50 -13.45 -6.20
N LEU A 32 -2.56 -12.15 -5.96
CA LEU A 32 -3.72 -11.44 -5.42
C LEU A 32 -4.58 -10.76 -6.50
N ASP A 33 -4.12 -10.69 -7.75
CA ASP A 33 -4.83 -9.98 -8.83
C ASP A 33 -6.17 -10.68 -9.21
N TRP A 34 -6.27 -12.01 -9.09
CA TRP A 34 -7.53 -12.74 -9.29
C TRP A 34 -8.62 -12.40 -8.25
N ALA A 35 -8.25 -11.86 -7.10
CA ALA A 35 -9.15 -11.57 -5.99
C ALA A 35 -9.68 -10.12 -6.00
N GLU A 36 -9.32 -9.31 -7.01
CA GLU A 36 -9.65 -7.88 -7.06
C GLU A 36 -11.15 -7.58 -6.94
N SER A 37 -12.02 -8.48 -7.42
CA SER A 37 -13.48 -8.27 -7.40
C SER A 37 -14.20 -8.89 -6.20
N SER A 38 -13.49 -9.56 -5.29
CA SER A 38 -14.13 -10.37 -4.24
C SER A 38 -13.91 -9.80 -2.83
N TRP A 39 -14.98 -9.64 -2.06
CA TRP A 39 -14.94 -9.36 -0.61
C TRP A 39 -14.07 -10.34 0.20
N ILE A 40 -13.90 -11.57 -0.30
CA ILE A 40 -13.03 -12.62 0.27
C ILE A 40 -11.55 -12.18 0.28
N ARG A 41 -11.15 -11.23 -0.58
CA ARG A 41 -9.80 -10.65 -0.60
C ARG A 41 -9.39 -10.14 0.78
N TRP A 42 -10.29 -9.46 1.47
CA TRP A 42 -9.99 -8.87 2.78
C TRP A 42 -9.65 -9.92 3.82
N ILE A 43 -10.42 -11.01 3.86
CA ILE A 43 -10.17 -12.13 4.78
C ILE A 43 -8.86 -12.82 4.42
N TYR A 44 -8.61 -13.05 3.13
CA TYR A 44 -7.40 -13.69 2.63
C TYR A 44 -6.12 -12.87 2.93
N VAL A 45 -6.21 -11.54 2.85
CA VAL A 45 -5.12 -10.61 3.21
C VAL A 45 -4.92 -10.56 4.73
N ILE A 46 -5.99 -10.44 5.51
CA ILE A 46 -5.90 -10.41 6.99
C ILE A 46 -5.29 -11.69 7.55
N LEU A 47 -5.63 -12.84 6.96
CA LEU A 47 -5.09 -14.14 7.35
C LEU A 47 -3.70 -14.43 6.77
N TRP A 48 -3.12 -13.51 6.00
CA TRP A 48 -1.83 -13.67 5.32
C TRP A 48 -1.72 -14.97 4.49
N SER A 49 -2.84 -15.51 4.03
CA SER A 49 -2.90 -16.81 3.36
C SER A 49 -2.13 -16.84 2.03
N TRP A 50 -1.89 -15.67 1.43
CA TRP A 50 -1.06 -15.50 0.23
C TRP A 50 0.44 -15.73 0.49
N LEU A 51 0.90 -15.61 1.73
CA LEU A 51 2.29 -15.83 2.11
C LEU A 51 2.63 -17.32 2.24
N ASN A 52 1.62 -18.15 2.54
CA ASN A 52 1.78 -19.59 2.72
C ASN A 52 2.47 -20.32 1.54
N PRO A 53 2.11 -20.11 0.26
CA PRO A 53 2.81 -20.72 -0.86
C PRO A 53 4.27 -20.24 -1.00
N ILE A 54 4.55 -18.95 -0.73
CA ILE A 54 5.91 -18.38 -0.80
C ILE A 54 6.78 -19.02 0.29
N LEU A 55 6.25 -19.13 1.51
CA LEU A 55 6.95 -19.72 2.65
C LEU A 55 7.25 -21.21 2.42
N ASN A 56 6.33 -21.94 1.77
CA ASN A 56 6.55 -23.34 1.39
C ASN A 56 7.66 -23.51 0.33
N ILE A 57 7.80 -22.56 -0.60
CA ILE A 57 8.90 -22.56 -1.57
C ILE A 57 10.23 -22.33 -0.85
N GLY A 58 10.26 -21.32 0.05
CA GLY A 58 11.44 -21.03 0.87
C GLY A 58 11.86 -22.15 1.81
N TYR A 59 10.90 -22.95 2.28
CA TYR A 59 11.18 -24.13 3.08
C TYR A 59 11.87 -25.24 2.26
N LYS A 60 11.57 -25.33 0.97
CA LYS A 60 12.09 -26.39 0.07
C LYS A 60 13.40 -26.00 -0.62
N ARG A 61 13.59 -24.71 -0.93
CA ARG A 61 14.76 -24.19 -1.63
C ARG A 61 15.05 -22.74 -1.26
N GLU A 62 16.29 -22.32 -1.49
CA GLU A 62 16.67 -20.91 -1.43
C GLU A 62 15.89 -20.10 -2.49
N LEU A 63 15.32 -18.96 -2.10
CA LEU A 63 14.52 -18.12 -3.00
C LEU A 63 15.40 -17.29 -3.91
N THR A 64 15.05 -17.26 -5.20
CA THR A 64 15.63 -16.35 -6.19
C THR A 64 14.63 -15.23 -6.51
N THR A 65 15.10 -14.13 -7.10
CA THR A 65 14.28 -12.98 -7.54
C THR A 65 13.13 -13.37 -8.47
N ASP A 66 13.27 -14.47 -9.22
CA ASP A 66 12.27 -14.98 -10.16
C ASP A 66 11.08 -15.67 -9.47
N ASP A 67 11.23 -16.03 -8.19
CA ASP A 67 10.17 -16.63 -7.37
C ASP A 67 9.26 -15.61 -6.69
N LEU A 68 9.64 -14.33 -6.73
CA LEU A 68 8.80 -13.26 -6.23
C LEU A 68 7.73 -12.88 -7.26
N TYR A 69 6.52 -12.67 -6.77
CA TYR A 69 5.45 -12.07 -7.54
C TYR A 69 5.79 -10.64 -7.92
N ASP A 70 5.29 -10.20 -9.07
CA ASP A 70 5.43 -8.81 -9.48
C ASP A 70 4.58 -7.87 -8.61
N VAL A 71 4.92 -6.58 -8.64
CA VAL A 71 4.17 -5.53 -7.95
C VAL A 71 2.76 -5.47 -8.54
N SER A 72 1.74 -5.35 -7.68
CA SER A 72 0.37 -5.19 -8.15
C SER A 72 0.26 -3.89 -8.96
N SER A 73 -0.49 -3.93 -10.06
CA SER A 73 -0.73 -2.78 -10.95
C SER A 73 -1.23 -1.52 -10.21
N ASN A 74 -1.86 -1.69 -9.05
CA ASN A 74 -2.34 -0.59 -8.19
C ASN A 74 -1.23 0.09 -7.39
N ASP A 75 -0.14 -0.61 -7.07
CA ASP A 75 0.98 -0.13 -6.26
C ASP A 75 2.18 0.31 -7.13
N GLU A 76 2.00 0.33 -8.45
CA GLU A 76 3.01 0.83 -9.38
C GLU A 76 3.31 2.32 -9.14
N CYS A 77 4.59 2.64 -9.00
CA CYS A 77 5.07 4.02 -8.82
C CYS A 77 4.56 4.96 -9.93
N GLY A 78 4.42 4.46 -11.16
CA GLY A 78 3.93 5.26 -12.29
C GLY A 78 2.47 5.71 -12.13
N LEU A 79 1.61 4.84 -11.58
CA LEU A 79 0.20 5.18 -11.32
C LEU A 79 0.09 6.16 -10.15
N PHE A 80 0.91 5.96 -9.10
CA PHE A 80 0.97 6.85 -7.96
C PHE A 80 1.43 8.26 -8.35
N LEU A 81 2.50 8.37 -9.15
CA LEU A 81 3.03 9.64 -9.60
C LEU A 81 2.01 10.42 -10.44
N LYS A 82 1.33 9.75 -11.37
CA LYS A 82 0.25 10.37 -12.16
C LYS A 82 -0.90 10.89 -11.30
N LYS A 83 -1.32 10.13 -10.27
CA LYS A 83 -2.36 10.56 -9.32
C LYS A 83 -1.91 11.79 -8.53
N LEU A 84 -0.64 11.83 -8.12
CA LEU A 84 -0.07 12.95 -7.38
C LEU A 84 0.02 14.21 -8.24
N GLU A 85 0.55 14.10 -9.46
CA GLU A 85 0.64 15.20 -10.44
C GLU A 85 -0.74 15.79 -10.74
N THR A 86 -1.74 14.94 -11.02
CA THR A 86 -3.12 15.37 -11.27
C THR A 86 -3.71 16.17 -10.09
N MET A 87 -3.38 15.77 -8.85
CA MET A 87 -3.86 16.46 -7.64
C MET A 87 -3.10 17.75 -7.35
N LEU A 88 -1.82 17.83 -7.75
CA LEU A 88 -0.99 19.01 -7.63
C LEU A 88 -1.44 20.10 -8.60
N GLU A 89 -1.68 19.75 -9.86
CA GLU A 89 -2.22 20.68 -10.88
C GLU A 89 -3.59 21.24 -10.47
N LYS A 90 -4.43 20.41 -9.84
CA LYS A 90 -5.76 20.82 -9.38
C LYS A 90 -5.74 21.73 -8.14
N HIS A 91 -4.68 21.67 -7.34
CA HIS A 91 -4.59 22.35 -6.05
C HIS A 91 -3.25 23.10 -5.91
N GLU A 92 -2.94 23.94 -6.88
CA GLU A 92 -1.70 24.73 -6.98
C GLU A 92 -1.40 25.57 -5.71
N SER A 93 -2.44 25.96 -4.95
CA SER A 93 -2.32 26.78 -3.74
C SER A 93 -2.26 25.98 -2.42
N MET A 94 -2.41 24.64 -2.45
CA MET A 94 -2.26 23.82 -1.24
C MET A 94 -0.80 23.45 -1.02
N GLY A 95 -0.37 23.49 0.25
CA GLY A 95 0.92 22.92 0.64
C GLY A 95 1.00 21.43 0.28
N THR A 96 2.15 21.03 -0.27
CA THR A 96 2.43 19.68 -0.78
C THR A 96 2.06 18.58 0.23
N PHE A 97 2.32 18.80 1.52
CA PHE A 97 2.01 17.85 2.58
C PHE A 97 0.51 17.56 2.72
N LYS A 98 -0.35 18.57 2.49
CA LYS A 98 -1.81 18.42 2.58
C LYS A 98 -2.36 17.60 1.42
N ILE A 99 -1.73 17.70 0.24
CA ILE A 99 -2.08 16.90 -0.94
C ILE A 99 -1.70 15.44 -0.69
N ILE A 100 -0.49 15.19 -0.19
CA ILE A 100 -0.02 13.84 0.17
C ILE A 100 -0.98 13.18 1.17
N ILE A 101 -1.31 13.88 2.28
CA ILE A 101 -2.27 13.36 3.26
C ILE A 101 -3.62 13.05 2.62
N LYS A 102 -4.09 13.89 1.70
CA LYS A 102 -5.39 13.70 1.05
C LYS A 102 -5.40 12.50 0.10
N VAL A 103 -4.29 12.23 -0.59
CA VAL A 103 -4.12 11.04 -1.43
C VAL A 103 -4.15 9.78 -0.57
N PHE A 104 -3.36 9.75 0.51
CA PHE A 104 -3.28 8.59 1.43
C PHE A 104 -4.42 8.51 2.45
N SER A 105 -5.38 9.45 2.41
CA SER A 105 -6.42 9.55 3.44
C SER A 105 -7.34 8.33 3.42
N LYS A 106 -7.53 7.67 2.27
CA LYS A 106 -8.42 6.52 2.15
C LYS A 106 -7.79 5.29 2.82
N GLU A 107 -6.51 5.09 2.57
CA GLU A 107 -5.68 4.03 3.13
C GLU A 107 -5.51 4.23 4.64
N CYS A 108 -5.21 5.46 5.09
CA CYS A 108 -5.14 5.81 6.50
C CYS A 108 -6.47 5.61 7.22
N PHE A 109 -7.58 6.03 6.61
CA PHE A 109 -8.91 5.84 7.18
C PHE A 109 -9.22 4.36 7.38
N LEU A 110 -8.86 3.54 6.40
CA LEU A 110 -9.07 2.10 6.48
C LEU A 110 -8.25 1.43 7.59
N VAL A 111 -6.98 1.80 7.72
CA VAL A 111 -6.14 1.31 8.82
C VAL A 111 -6.72 1.74 10.17
N GLY A 112 -7.17 2.99 10.28
CA GLY A 112 -7.85 3.48 11.48
C GLY A 112 -9.11 2.70 11.81
N LEU A 113 -9.91 2.36 10.80
CA LEU A 113 -11.13 1.56 10.96
C LEU A 113 -10.85 0.16 11.49
N ILE A 114 -9.73 -0.46 11.10
CA ILE A 114 -9.30 -1.78 11.60
C ILE A 114 -8.68 -1.67 13.00
N LEU A 115 -7.96 -0.59 13.29
CA LEU A 115 -7.31 -0.38 14.58
C LEU A 115 -8.31 -0.05 15.71
N PHE A 116 -9.40 0.64 15.37
CA PHE A 116 -10.45 1.02 16.34
C PHE A 116 -11.03 -0.17 17.13
N PRO A 117 -11.54 -1.25 16.50
CA PRO A 117 -12.06 -2.41 17.23
C PRO A 117 -10.98 -3.13 18.03
N TYR A 118 -9.72 -3.16 17.56
CA TYR A 118 -8.62 -3.74 18.32
C TYR A 118 -8.43 -3.02 19.67
N ILE A 119 -8.46 -1.69 19.67
CA ILE A 119 -8.40 -0.89 20.90
C ILE A 119 -9.64 -1.12 21.77
N ALA A 120 -10.83 -1.18 21.17
CA ALA A 120 -12.07 -1.43 21.90
C ALA A 120 -12.05 -2.78 22.63
N VAL A 121 -11.56 -3.85 21.98
CA VAL A 121 -11.42 -5.18 22.58
C VAL A 121 -10.41 -5.16 23.74
N LYS A 122 -9.30 -4.43 23.60
CA LYS A 122 -8.31 -4.27 24.69
C LYS A 122 -8.92 -3.61 25.93
N ILE A 123 -9.84 -2.67 25.75
CA ILE A 123 -10.56 -2.01 26.85
C ILE A 123 -11.68 -2.91 27.40
N ALA A 124 -12.35 -3.69 26.55
CA ALA A 124 -13.38 -4.63 26.97
C ALA A 124 -12.79 -5.80 27.80
N GLN A 125 -11.55 -6.19 27.55
CA GLN A 125 -10.87 -7.29 28.23
C GLN A 125 -10.93 -7.21 29.78
N PRO A 126 -10.52 -6.10 30.45
CA PRO A 126 -10.65 -5.97 31.90
C PRO A 126 -12.11 -5.85 32.38
N LEU A 127 -13.02 -5.31 31.57
CA LEU A 127 -14.44 -5.18 31.93
C LEU A 127 -15.15 -6.54 31.96
N LEU A 128 -14.88 -7.39 30.96
CA LEU A 128 -15.39 -8.76 30.92
C LEU A 128 -14.85 -9.57 32.10
N LEU A 129 -13.56 -9.44 32.40
CA LEU A 129 -12.94 -10.11 33.54
C LEU A 129 -13.57 -9.67 34.86
N LYS A 130 -13.78 -8.36 35.05
CA LYS A 130 -14.43 -7.81 36.25
C LYS A 130 -15.83 -8.39 36.45
N GLN A 131 -16.63 -8.46 35.39
CA GLN A 131 -18.00 -8.95 35.49
C GLN A 131 -18.06 -10.43 35.86
N ILE A 132 -17.20 -11.25 35.26
CA ILE A 132 -17.11 -12.69 35.56
C ILE A 132 -16.74 -12.91 37.04
N VAL A 133 -15.75 -12.17 37.54
CA VAL A 133 -15.29 -12.29 38.94
C VAL A 133 -16.41 -11.93 39.93
N LEU A 134 -17.15 -10.85 39.66
CA LEU A 134 -18.26 -10.42 40.52
C LEU A 134 -19.39 -11.46 40.57
N THR A 135 -19.77 -12.03 39.42
CA THR A 135 -20.81 -13.07 39.37
C THR A 135 -20.41 -14.33 40.16
N ILE A 136 -19.14 -14.74 40.10
CA ILE A 136 -18.65 -15.89 40.89
C ILE A 136 -18.69 -15.56 42.39
N HIS A 137 -18.28 -14.36 42.78
CA HIS A 137 -18.30 -13.95 44.18
C HIS A 137 -19.72 -13.92 44.76
N ASP A 138 -20.68 -13.32 44.04
CA ASP A 138 -22.06 -13.20 44.51
C ASP A 138 -22.76 -14.56 44.64
N SER A 139 -22.49 -15.50 43.72
CA SER A 139 -23.02 -16.85 43.81
C SER A 139 -22.45 -17.66 44.99
N ASN A 140 -21.22 -17.36 45.44
CA ASN A 140 -20.62 -18.01 46.60
C ASN A 140 -21.24 -17.52 47.93
N ILE A 141 -21.55 -16.22 48.04
CA ILE A 141 -22.16 -15.65 49.24
C ILE A 141 -23.64 -16.05 49.40
N ALA A 142 -24.33 -16.35 48.31
CA ALA A 142 -25.72 -16.82 48.34
C ALA A 142 -25.89 -18.31 48.67
N SER A 143 -24.79 -19.06 48.78
CA SER A 143 -24.72 -20.49 49.15
C SER A 143 -24.46 -20.68 50.64
#